data_AF-A0A954ECJ4-F1
#
_entry.id   AF-A0A954ECJ4-F1
#
_cell.length_a   1.000
_cell.length_b   1.000
_cell.length_c   1.000
_cell.angle_alpha   90.00
_cell.angle_beta   90.00
_cell.angle_gamma   90.00
#
_symmetry.space_group_name_H-M   'P 1'
#
loop_
_entity.id
_entity.type
_entity.pdbx_description
1 polymer ?
#
loop_
_entity_poly.entity_id
_entity_poly.type
_entity_poly.pdbx_seq_one_letter_code
_entity_poly.pdbx_strand_id
1 'polypeptide(L)'
;MLRNFLRLTTFSLAICFAISATTATAQAADDGRLAAIGGLSAAHMYTTYIAIGATADAFGNDVYETKQVQDIMGGMVGMIDTLKKQLLLVQENCEDPSDKDYIDETIQVYNLLQEEARQLSTFAKTRDVADHRAYEKARTTVWPRIEKLLGIDD
;
A
#
# COMPACT_ATOMS: atom_id res chain seq x y z
N MET A 1 -56.26 -67.59 -15.19
CA MET A 1 -55.77 -67.80 -16.57
C MET A 1 -54.95 -66.56 -16.93
N LEU A 2 -53.62 -66.50 -16.80
CA LEU A 2 -52.51 -67.37 -17.25
C LEU A 2 -52.17 -67.20 -18.75
N ARG A 3 -51.02 -66.53 -19.03
CA ARG A 3 -50.18 -66.58 -20.27
C ARG A 3 -50.83 -66.01 -21.55
N ASN A 4 -50.17 -65.35 -22.51
CA ASN A 4 -48.77 -65.04 -22.87
C ASN A 4 -48.75 -63.57 -23.45
N PHE A 5 -47.75 -62.94 -24.11
CA PHE A 5 -46.39 -63.31 -24.59
C PHE A 5 -45.46 -62.06 -24.62
N LEU A 6 -44.16 -62.32 -24.43
CA LEU A 6 -42.95 -61.63 -24.92
C LEU A 6 -43.07 -60.44 -25.92
N ARG A 7 -42.49 -59.28 -25.57
CA ARG A 7 -41.56 -58.53 -26.46
C ARG A 7 -40.39 -57.94 -25.66
N LEU A 8 -39.19 -58.17 -26.19
CA LEU A 8 -37.89 -57.77 -25.66
C LEU A 8 -37.35 -56.62 -26.53
N THR A 9 -36.38 -55.86 -26.00
CA THR A 9 -35.62 -54.77 -26.65
C THR A 9 -36.44 -53.49 -26.93
N THR A 10 -35.90 -52.27 -26.80
CA THR A 10 -34.51 -51.82 -26.67
C THR A 10 -34.26 -50.90 -25.46
N PHE A 11 -33.10 -51.09 -24.80
CA PHE A 11 -32.51 -50.10 -23.90
C PHE A 11 -31.77 -49.05 -24.77
N SER A 12 -32.13 -47.77 -24.68
CA SER A 12 -31.31 -46.67 -25.23
C SER A 12 -31.07 -45.62 -24.15
N LEU A 13 -29.95 -45.80 -23.46
CA LEU A 13 -29.42 -44.92 -22.43
C LEU A 13 -28.82 -43.67 -23.09
N ALA A 14 -29.60 -42.60 -23.20
CA ALA A 14 -29.15 -41.31 -23.74
C ALA A 14 -28.33 -40.53 -22.71
N ILE A 15 -27.08 -40.97 -22.47
CA ILE A 15 -26.06 -40.14 -21.80
C ILE A 15 -25.58 -39.10 -22.81
N CYS A 16 -26.16 -37.89 -22.73
CA CYS A 16 -25.52 -36.70 -23.29
C CYS A 16 -24.88 -35.92 -22.13
N PHE A 17 -23.55 -36.06 -22.06
CA PHE A 17 -22.68 -35.46 -21.06
C PHE A 17 -22.89 -33.94 -21.01
N ALA A 18 -23.33 -33.41 -19.87
CA ALA A 18 -23.30 -31.97 -19.63
C ALA A 18 -21.83 -31.57 -19.47
N ILE A 19 -21.23 -31.02 -20.53
CA ILE A 19 -19.89 -30.45 -20.47
C ILE A 19 -20.02 -29.12 -19.70
N SER A 20 -19.99 -29.22 -18.37
CA SER A 20 -19.64 -28.09 -17.52
C SER A 20 -18.20 -27.72 -17.85
N ALA A 21 -18.03 -26.79 -18.77
CA ALA A 21 -16.75 -26.15 -19.04
C ALA A 21 -16.37 -25.34 -17.81
N THR A 22 -15.73 -26.00 -16.84
CA THR A 22 -15.02 -25.33 -15.76
C THR A 22 -13.89 -24.55 -16.41
N THR A 23 -14.14 -23.27 -16.67
CA THR A 23 -13.10 -22.29 -16.92
C THR A 23 -12.25 -22.22 -15.67
N ALA A 24 -11.23 -23.08 -15.61
CA ALA A 24 -10.16 -22.96 -14.65
C ALA A 24 -9.43 -21.65 -14.98
N THR A 25 -9.88 -20.56 -14.38
CA THR A 25 -9.07 -19.37 -14.22
C THR A 25 -7.78 -19.84 -13.56
N ALA A 26 -6.68 -19.77 -14.30
CA ALA A 26 -5.38 -20.02 -13.75
C ALA A 26 -5.09 -18.87 -12.78
N GLN A 27 -5.52 -19.05 -11.52
CA GLN A 27 -5.14 -18.17 -10.42
C GLN A 27 -3.62 -18.09 -10.47
N ALA A 28 -3.08 -16.90 -10.75
CA ALA A 28 -1.64 -16.70 -10.67
C ALA A 28 -1.23 -17.11 -9.25
N ALA A 29 -0.30 -18.07 -9.14
CA ALA A 29 0.17 -18.49 -7.83
C ALA A 29 0.84 -17.29 -7.16
N ASP A 30 0.41 -16.95 -5.94
CA ASP A 30 1.06 -15.93 -5.14
C ASP A 30 2.53 -16.32 -4.93
N ASP A 31 3.43 -15.57 -5.58
CA ASP A 31 4.87 -15.74 -5.51
C ASP A 31 5.51 -14.89 -4.40
N GLY A 32 4.68 -14.24 -3.57
CA GLY A 32 5.08 -13.40 -2.45
C GLY A 32 5.59 -12.01 -2.84
N ARG A 33 5.61 -11.65 -4.13
CA ARG A 33 6.15 -10.35 -4.57
C ARG A 33 5.33 -9.17 -4.06
N LEU A 34 3.99 -9.27 -4.08
CA LEU A 34 3.11 -8.22 -3.56
C LEU A 34 3.23 -8.11 -2.04
N ALA A 35 3.27 -9.23 -1.31
CA ALA A 35 3.53 -9.24 0.12
C ALA A 35 4.89 -8.59 0.49
N ALA A 36 5.94 -8.85 -0.29
CA ALA A 36 7.24 -8.21 -0.11
C ALA A 36 7.21 -6.70 -0.39
N ILE A 37 6.50 -6.26 -1.45
CA ILE A 37 6.29 -4.83 -1.76
C ILE A 37 5.51 -4.14 -0.64
N GLY A 38 4.46 -4.77 -0.12
CA GLY A 38 3.67 -4.28 1.00
C GLY A 38 4.51 -4.11 2.26
N GLY A 39 5.24 -5.16 2.66
CA GLY A 39 6.11 -5.16 3.85
C GLY A 39 7.28 -4.17 3.76
N LEU A 40 7.89 -4.00 2.59
CA LEU A 40 8.95 -3.00 2.37
C LEU A 40 8.39 -1.57 2.38
N SER A 41 7.22 -1.34 1.77
CA SER A 41 6.55 -0.05 1.83
C SER A 41 6.17 0.32 3.26
N ALA A 42 5.63 -0.65 4.01
CA ALA A 42 5.32 -0.54 5.42
C ALA A 42 6.52 -0.11 6.27
N ALA A 43 7.63 -0.85 6.19
CA ALA A 43 8.86 -0.53 6.90
C ALA A 43 9.43 0.85 6.51
N HIS A 44 9.36 1.21 5.22
CA HIS A 44 9.81 2.51 4.73
C HIS A 44 8.95 3.67 5.24
N MET A 45 7.61 3.55 5.27
CA MET A 45 6.72 4.57 5.84
C MET A 45 7.01 4.82 7.32
N TYR A 46 7.09 3.74 8.12
CA TYR A 46 7.40 3.83 9.55
C TYR A 46 8.77 4.50 9.80
N THR A 47 9.82 4.02 9.13
CA THR A 47 11.17 4.57 9.31
C THR A 47 11.29 6.01 8.80
N THR A 48 10.54 6.40 7.77
CA THR A 48 10.49 7.80 7.31
C THR A 48 9.86 8.71 8.36
N TYR A 49 8.73 8.33 8.95
CA TYR A 49 8.08 9.10 10.03
C TYR A 49 9.01 9.33 11.23
N ILE A 50 9.70 8.26 11.67
CA ILE A 50 10.69 8.33 12.74
C ILE A 50 11.87 9.23 12.36
N ALA A 51 12.38 9.12 11.12
CA ALA A 51 13.51 9.91 10.67
C ALA A 51 13.18 11.41 10.50
N ILE A 52 11.95 11.76 10.11
CA ILE A 52 11.47 13.15 10.10
C ILE A 52 11.44 13.70 11.53
N GLY A 53 10.84 12.96 12.48
CA GLY A 53 10.80 13.34 13.90
C GLY A 53 12.20 13.54 14.49
N ALA A 54 13.10 12.57 14.31
CA ALA A 54 14.48 12.68 14.77
C ALA A 54 15.25 13.85 14.14
N THR A 55 14.94 14.22 12.89
CA THR A 55 15.52 15.40 12.24
C THR A 55 14.96 16.69 12.85
N ALA A 56 13.68 16.73 13.21
CA ALA A 56 13.07 17.86 13.91
C ALA A 56 13.65 18.04 15.32
N ASP A 57 13.82 16.95 16.08
CA ASP A 57 14.45 16.96 17.40
C ASP A 57 15.90 17.45 17.33
N ALA A 58 16.69 16.97 16.37
CA ALA A 58 18.05 17.42 16.15
C ALA A 58 18.13 18.90 15.75
N PHE A 59 17.18 19.40 14.96
CA PHE A 59 17.09 20.83 14.62
C PHE A 59 16.66 21.69 15.83
N GLY A 60 15.68 21.23 16.61
CA GLY A 60 15.18 21.93 17.80
C GLY A 60 16.19 22.02 18.95
N ASN A 61 17.18 21.12 18.97
CA ASN A 61 18.32 21.16 19.89
C ASN A 61 19.58 21.81 19.27
N ASP A 62 19.44 22.53 18.14
CA ASP A 62 20.51 23.18 17.36
C ASP A 62 21.71 22.24 17.02
N VAL A 63 21.47 20.92 16.92
CA VAL A 63 22.45 19.91 16.46
C VAL A 63 22.54 19.90 14.94
N TYR A 64 21.43 20.18 14.24
CA TYR A 64 21.39 20.34 12.79
C TYR A 64 21.11 21.80 12.41
N GLU A 65 21.86 22.29 11.42
CA GLU A 65 21.59 23.56 10.75
C GLU A 65 20.44 23.43 9.74
N THR A 66 19.80 24.56 9.40
CA THR A 66 18.76 24.66 8.37
C THR A 66 19.11 23.89 7.10
N LYS A 67 20.33 24.03 6.56
CA LYS A 67 20.71 23.36 5.32
C LYS A 67 20.67 21.83 5.46
N GLN A 68 21.12 21.28 6.58
CA GLN A 68 21.12 19.83 6.82
C GLN A 68 19.69 19.30 6.85
N VAL A 69 18.77 19.99 7.54
CA VAL A 69 17.34 19.64 7.54
C VAL A 69 16.77 19.68 6.12
N GLN A 70 17.05 20.73 5.35
CA GLN A 70 16.54 20.87 3.98
C GLN A 70 17.09 19.79 3.03
N ASP A 71 18.37 19.43 3.14
CA ASP A 71 18.99 18.35 2.36
C ASP A 71 18.34 16.99 2.70
N ILE A 72 18.18 16.68 3.99
CA ILE A 72 17.59 15.41 4.47
C ILE A 72 16.11 15.29 4.05
N MET A 73 15.31 16.34 4.30
CA MET A 73 13.89 16.37 3.92
C MET A 73 13.70 16.33 2.40
N GLY A 74 14.55 17.02 1.64
CA GLY A 74 14.56 16.96 0.17
C GLY A 74 14.85 15.55 -0.35
N GLY A 75 15.81 14.84 0.28
CA GLY A 75 16.11 13.44 -0.02
C GLY A 75 14.93 12.51 0.22
N MET A 76 14.25 12.62 1.38
CA MET A 76 13.05 11.84 1.68
C MET A 76 11.92 12.10 0.68
N VAL A 77 11.66 13.37 0.36
CA VAL A 77 10.64 13.76 -0.63
C VAL A 77 10.90 13.12 -2.00
N GLY A 78 12.15 13.16 -2.50
CA GLY A 78 12.52 12.57 -3.79
C GLY A 78 12.52 11.03 -3.80
N MET A 79 12.85 10.40 -2.67
CA MET A 79 12.73 8.95 -2.49
C MET A 79 11.27 8.50 -2.52
N ILE A 80 10.38 9.21 -1.82
CA ILE A 80 8.94 8.94 -1.84
C ILE A 80 8.35 9.15 -3.25
N ASP A 81 8.76 10.20 -3.98
CA ASP A 81 8.32 10.40 -5.38
C ASP A 81 8.75 9.26 -6.31
N THR A 82 9.84 8.57 -6.00
CA THR A 82 10.30 7.39 -6.75
C THR A 82 9.46 6.16 -6.40
N LEU A 83 9.22 5.92 -5.11
CA LEU A 83 8.43 4.79 -4.63
C LEU A 83 6.97 4.87 -5.10
N LYS A 84 6.34 6.05 -5.05
CA LYS A 84 4.97 6.27 -5.57
C LYS A 84 4.86 5.90 -7.05
N LYS A 85 5.84 6.25 -7.89
CA LYS A 85 5.86 5.87 -9.32
C LYS A 85 5.99 4.36 -9.50
N GLN A 86 6.82 3.71 -8.69
CA GLN A 86 6.99 2.25 -8.71
C GLN A 86 5.71 1.53 -8.27
N LEU A 87 5.01 2.03 -7.25
CA LEU A 87 3.72 1.49 -6.79
C LEU A 87 2.63 1.65 -7.85
N LEU A 88 2.55 2.78 -8.55
CA LEU A 88 1.61 2.96 -9.66
C LEU A 88 1.87 1.95 -10.80
N LEU A 89 3.13 1.68 -11.15
CA LEU A 89 3.47 0.63 -12.13
C LEU A 89 3.04 -0.78 -11.68
N VAL A 90 3.06 -1.06 -10.36
CA VAL A 90 2.53 -2.31 -9.81
C VAL A 90 1.00 -2.33 -9.92
N GLN A 91 0.33 -1.21 -9.59
CA GLN A 91 -1.12 -1.07 -9.64
C GLN A 91 -1.70 -1.26 -11.06
N GLU A 92 -1.02 -0.71 -12.08
CA GLU A 92 -1.35 -0.87 -13.50
C GLU A 92 -1.34 -2.34 -13.96
N ASN A 93 -0.52 -3.19 -13.33
CA ASN A 93 -0.34 -4.60 -13.67
C ASN A 93 -1.00 -5.55 -12.65
N CYS A 94 -1.76 -5.01 -11.71
CA CYS A 94 -2.51 -5.78 -10.72
C CYS A 94 -3.92 -6.08 -11.25
N GLU A 95 -4.45 -7.27 -10.96
CA GLU A 95 -5.84 -7.61 -11.27
C GLU A 95 -6.77 -7.36 -10.06
N ASP A 96 -6.35 -7.76 -8.85
CA ASP A 96 -7.14 -7.70 -7.62
C ASP A 96 -7.47 -6.25 -7.19
N PRO A 97 -8.75 -5.91 -6.94
CA PRO A 97 -9.14 -4.61 -6.41
C PRO A 97 -8.53 -4.27 -5.04
N SER A 98 -8.37 -5.23 -4.14
CA SER A 98 -7.90 -4.99 -2.77
C SER A 98 -6.41 -4.61 -2.72
N ASP A 99 -5.59 -5.18 -3.60
CA ASP A 99 -4.20 -4.79 -3.78
C ASP A 99 -4.10 -3.35 -4.34
N LYS A 100 -5.01 -2.96 -5.24
CA LYS A 100 -5.08 -1.59 -5.77
C LYS A 100 -5.47 -0.58 -4.71
N ASP A 101 -6.46 -0.92 -3.88
CA ASP A 101 -6.89 -0.10 -2.74
C ASP A 101 -5.75 0.06 -1.72
N TYR A 102 -5.00 -1.01 -1.42
CA TYR A 102 -3.83 -0.95 -0.53
C TYR A 102 -2.71 -0.06 -1.11
N ILE A 103 -2.47 -0.11 -2.42
CA ILE A 103 -1.52 0.78 -3.10
C ILE A 103 -1.99 2.25 -2.99
N ASP A 104 -3.28 2.53 -3.19
CA ASP A 104 -3.83 3.88 -3.04
C ASP A 104 -3.74 4.40 -1.60
N GLU A 105 -4.01 3.57 -0.57
CA GLU A 105 -3.80 3.95 0.84
C GLU A 105 -2.31 4.22 1.11
N THR A 106 -1.40 3.40 0.59
CA THR A 106 0.05 3.59 0.70
C THR A 106 0.51 4.91 0.05
N ILE A 107 0.02 5.22 -1.15
CA ILE A 107 0.31 6.49 -1.85
C ILE A 107 -0.23 7.69 -1.07
N GLN A 108 -1.40 7.57 -0.44
CA GLN A 108 -1.95 8.62 0.43
C GLN A 108 -1.08 8.89 1.66
N VAL A 109 -0.61 7.85 2.36
CA VAL A 109 0.34 8.00 3.49
C VAL A 109 1.64 8.63 3.02
N TYR A 110 2.15 8.23 1.86
CA TYR A 110 3.33 8.86 1.27
C TYR A 110 3.15 10.35 0.93
N ASN A 111 1.97 10.77 0.47
CA ASN A 111 1.67 12.20 0.27
C ASN A 111 1.72 12.98 1.59
N LEU A 112 1.21 12.40 2.68
CA LEU A 112 1.24 13.02 4.01
C LEU A 112 2.67 13.12 4.56
N LEU A 113 3.50 12.08 4.39
CA LEU A 113 4.92 12.10 4.76
C LEU A 113 5.73 13.13 3.96
N GLN A 114 5.45 13.28 2.66
CA GLN A 114 6.05 14.34 1.84
C GLN A 114 5.65 15.73 2.35
N GLU A 115 4.42 15.92 2.79
CA GLU A 115 3.97 17.19 3.35
C GLU A 115 4.63 17.47 4.71
N GLU A 116 4.70 16.50 5.62
CA GLU A 116 5.41 16.62 6.90
C GLU A 116 6.87 17.05 6.68
N ALA A 117 7.58 16.40 5.75
CA ALA A 117 8.95 16.74 5.39
C ALA A 117 9.10 18.15 4.77
N ARG A 118 8.14 18.57 3.91
CA ARG A 118 8.12 19.94 3.33
C ARG A 118 7.85 21.01 4.39
N GLN A 119 6.97 20.73 5.35
CA GLN A 119 6.69 21.66 6.44
C GLN A 119 7.87 21.78 7.40
N LEU A 120 8.55 20.68 7.75
CA LEU A 120 9.78 20.74 8.54
C LEU A 120 10.89 21.52 7.82
N SER A 121 11.07 21.29 6.51
CA SER A 121 12.02 22.03 5.66
C SER A 121 11.70 23.53 5.56
N THR A 122 10.42 23.89 5.63
CA THR A 122 9.95 25.29 5.64
C THR A 122 10.21 25.93 7.01
N PHE A 123 9.77 25.30 8.10
CA PHE A 123 10.03 25.74 9.46
C PHE A 123 11.52 25.90 9.75
N ALA A 124 12.37 24.97 9.28
CA ALA A 124 13.81 25.06 9.47
C ALA A 124 14.43 26.30 8.82
N LYS A 125 13.81 26.85 7.77
CA LYS A 125 14.23 28.05 7.06
C LYS A 125 13.67 29.34 7.67
N THR A 126 12.43 29.34 8.12
CA THR A 126 11.75 30.55 8.62
C THR A 126 11.90 30.74 10.13
N ARG A 127 12.01 29.64 10.87
CA ARG A 127 11.79 29.54 12.33
C ARG A 127 10.47 30.20 12.80
N ASP A 128 9.45 30.29 11.93
CA ASP A 128 8.13 30.84 12.27
C ASP A 128 7.27 29.81 13.04
N VAL A 129 6.57 30.27 14.07
CA VAL A 129 5.64 29.47 14.87
C VAL A 129 4.45 28.98 14.02
N ALA A 130 4.08 29.69 12.94
CA ALA A 130 3.08 29.24 11.99
C ALA A 130 3.53 27.98 11.24
N ASP A 131 4.76 27.95 10.75
CA ASP A 131 5.32 26.82 10.02
C ASP A 131 5.59 25.63 10.95
N HIS A 132 6.02 25.90 12.19
CA HIS A 132 6.09 24.88 13.25
C HIS A 132 4.73 24.20 13.48
N ARG A 133 3.64 24.99 13.59
CA ARG A 133 2.28 24.43 13.72
C ARG A 133 1.82 23.67 12.49
N ALA A 134 2.29 24.04 11.29
CA ALA A 134 1.99 23.31 10.07
C ALA A 134 2.69 21.94 10.04
N TYR A 135 3.95 21.89 10.48
CA TYR A 135 4.69 20.64 10.71
C TYR A 135 4.00 19.73 11.73
N GLU A 136 3.70 20.24 12.93
CA GLU A 136 3.02 19.47 13.99
C GLU A 136 1.65 18.94 13.55
N LYS A 137 0.89 19.74 12.79
CA LYS A 137 -0.38 19.31 12.20
C LYS A 137 -0.19 18.19 11.17
N ALA A 138 0.85 18.26 10.34
CA ALA A 138 1.15 17.19 9.39
C ALA A 138 1.50 15.90 10.13
N ARG A 139 2.45 15.97 11.07
CA ARG A 139 2.90 14.87 11.93
C ARG A 139 1.74 14.13 12.62
N THR A 140 0.88 14.89 13.31
CA THR A 140 -0.31 14.35 13.99
C THR A 140 -1.40 13.83 13.05
N THR A 141 -1.38 14.20 11.77
CA THR A 141 -2.27 13.64 10.73
C THR A 141 -1.72 12.34 10.13
N VAL A 142 -0.39 12.21 10.02
CA VAL A 142 0.29 11.06 9.39
C VAL A 142 0.19 9.80 10.27
N TRP A 143 0.51 9.91 11.56
CA TRP A 143 0.69 8.75 12.44
C TRP A 143 -0.55 7.82 12.49
N PRO A 144 -1.79 8.31 12.67
CA PRO A 144 -3.00 7.46 12.66
C PRO A 144 -3.34 6.81 11.32
N ARG A 145 -2.63 7.16 10.24
CA ARG A 145 -2.73 6.47 8.95
C ARG A 145 -1.66 5.38 8.82
N ILE A 146 -0.48 5.62 9.38
CA ILE A 146 0.59 4.61 9.49
C ILE A 146 0.11 3.46 10.40
N GLU A 147 -0.36 3.74 11.62
CA GLU A 147 -0.89 2.72 12.55
C GLU A 147 -1.90 1.78 11.88
N LYS A 148 -2.97 2.37 11.30
CA LYS A 148 -4.04 1.66 10.59
C LYS A 148 -3.49 0.79 9.45
N LEU A 149 -2.61 1.34 8.60
CA LEU A 149 -2.09 0.65 7.42
C LEU A 149 -1.10 -0.48 7.78
N LEU A 150 -0.43 -0.36 8.92
CA LEU A 150 0.52 -1.35 9.44
C LEU A 150 -0.12 -2.40 10.35
N GLY A 151 -1.36 -2.19 10.81
CA GLY A 151 -1.97 -3.04 11.84
C GLY A 151 -1.22 -2.95 13.18
N ILE A 152 -0.69 -1.77 13.50
CA ILE A 152 -0.09 -1.48 14.81
C ILE A 152 -1.19 -0.89 15.69
N ASP A 153 -1.59 -1.64 16.71
CA ASP A 153 -2.44 -1.16 17.80
C ASP A 153 -1.55 -0.66 18.96
N ASP A 154 -1.74 0.59 19.37
CA ASP A 154 -1.13 1.25 20.56
C ASP A 154 -1.96 0.98 21.84
#